data_AF-A0A2S2QTP4-F1
#
_entry.id   AF-A0A2S2QTP4-F1
#
_cell.length_a   1.000
_cell.length_b   1.000
_cell.length_c   1.000
_cell.angle_alpha   90.00
_cell.angle_beta   90.00
_cell.angle_gamma   90.00
#
_symmetry.space_group_name_H-M   'P 1'
#
loop_
_entity.id
_entity.type
_entity.pdbx_description
1 polymer ?
#
loop_
_entity_poly.entity_id
_entity_poly.type
_entity_poly.pdbx_seq_one_letter_code
_entity_poly.pdbx_strand_id
1 'polypeptide(L)'
;MHKSIPINHLQSPPSPTPDITKVLTSFIDELKSLVNPLISLLTQVISSILNKKNENNSYTNQSLSIILFNANGLKNHVNEVQTVLYDKRIDIALITETHFTKHSYISIPGYSLLKSNHPDSTAHGGVALIIKSNLKFHSLTNFCHNYIQACAIKISLNNIPFVIAAVYCPPRHYLTNNDLNNYFGTISNNFIVGGDYNAKHQS
;
A
#
# COMPACT_ATOMS: atom_id res chain seq x y z
N MET A 1 85.23 21.27 -73.50
CA MET A 1 84.65 22.26 -72.57
C MET A 1 83.40 21.67 -71.96
N HIS A 2 83.43 21.39 -70.66
CA HIS A 2 82.35 20.79 -69.88
C HIS A 2 81.12 21.72 -69.80
N LYS A 3 79.91 21.19 -70.04
CA LYS A 3 78.64 21.84 -69.69
C LYS A 3 78.16 21.27 -68.35
N SER A 4 78.03 22.15 -67.36
CA SER A 4 77.46 21.86 -66.02
C SER A 4 75.94 21.72 -66.10
N ILE A 5 75.39 20.70 -65.47
CA ILE A 5 73.95 20.47 -65.30
C ILE A 5 73.48 21.14 -63.98
N PRO A 6 72.34 21.84 -63.92
CA PRO A 6 71.86 22.44 -62.68
C PRO A 6 71.19 21.39 -61.79
N ILE A 7 71.51 21.44 -60.49
CA ILE A 7 70.91 20.61 -59.43
C ILE A 7 69.56 21.22 -59.06
N ASN A 8 68.47 20.52 -59.35
CA ASN A 8 67.15 20.88 -58.82
C ASN A 8 67.07 20.49 -57.34
N HIS A 9 66.90 21.48 -56.47
CA HIS A 9 66.53 21.24 -55.07
C HIS A 9 65.13 20.59 -55.01
N LEU A 10 65.08 19.33 -54.57
CA LEU A 10 63.84 18.62 -54.28
C LEU A 10 63.20 19.28 -53.04
N GLN A 11 62.08 20.01 -53.21
CA GLN A 11 61.26 20.43 -52.08
C GLN A 11 60.61 19.18 -51.48
N SER A 12 60.81 18.97 -50.17
CA SER A 12 60.10 17.94 -49.41
C SER A 12 58.59 18.18 -49.47
N PRO A 13 57.77 17.13 -49.63
CA PRO A 13 56.31 17.28 -49.68
C PRO A 13 55.78 17.93 -48.40
N PRO A 14 54.71 18.75 -48.48
CA PRO A 14 54.09 19.32 -47.29
C PRO A 14 53.62 18.20 -46.37
N SER A 15 53.92 18.33 -45.08
CA SER A 15 53.43 17.40 -44.05
C SER A 15 51.90 17.34 -44.10
N PRO A 16 51.28 16.14 -44.06
CA PRO A 16 49.83 16.02 -44.13
C PRO A 16 49.20 16.78 -42.96
N THR A 17 48.34 17.76 -43.27
CA THR A 17 47.54 18.45 -42.28
C THR A 17 46.58 17.46 -41.63
N PRO A 18 46.47 17.42 -40.29
CA PRO A 18 45.56 16.50 -39.62
C PRO A 18 44.13 16.74 -40.11
N ASP A 19 43.49 15.66 -40.54
CA ASP A 19 42.09 15.67 -40.97
C ASP A 19 41.22 15.89 -39.73
N ILE A 20 40.82 17.15 -39.54
CA ILE A 20 40.04 17.63 -38.40
C ILE A 20 38.78 16.78 -38.21
N THR A 21 38.16 16.30 -39.30
CA THR A 21 36.98 15.45 -39.24
C THR A 21 37.28 14.09 -38.62
N LYS A 22 38.43 13.48 -38.92
CA LYS A 22 38.86 12.23 -38.27
C LYS A 22 39.16 12.42 -36.80
N VAL A 23 39.80 13.53 -36.42
CA VAL A 23 40.11 13.83 -35.02
C VAL A 23 38.83 14.03 -34.20
N LEU A 24 37.86 14.79 -34.73
CA LEU A 24 36.55 14.96 -34.10
C LEU A 24 35.79 13.64 -34.00
N THR A 25 35.81 12.81 -35.04
CA THR A 25 35.12 11.51 -35.03
C THR A 25 35.72 10.58 -33.98
N SER A 26 37.05 10.49 -33.91
CA SER A 26 37.76 9.70 -32.89
C SER A 26 37.45 10.18 -31.48
N PHE A 27 37.43 11.50 -31.25
CA PHE A 27 37.09 12.07 -29.95
C PHE A 27 35.64 11.76 -29.54
N ILE A 28 34.69 11.84 -30.48
CA ILE A 28 33.29 11.51 -30.23
C ILE A 28 33.12 10.03 -29.90
N ASP A 29 33.85 9.13 -30.56
CA ASP A 29 33.80 7.69 -30.28
C ASP A 29 34.40 7.36 -28.91
N GLU A 30 35.50 8.02 -28.54
CA GLU A 30 36.11 7.90 -27.22
C GLU A 30 35.16 8.41 -26.13
N LEU A 31 34.49 9.54 -26.35
CA LEU A 31 33.47 10.09 -25.45
C LEU A 31 32.26 9.15 -25.32
N LYS A 32 31.77 8.56 -26.41
CA LYS A 32 30.71 7.54 -26.38
C LYS A 32 31.13 6.30 -25.59
N SER A 33 32.39 5.89 -25.72
CA SER A 33 32.93 4.73 -24.99
C SER A 33 32.88 4.93 -23.47
N LEU A 34 32.99 6.18 -23.01
CA LEU A 34 32.90 6.56 -21.59
C LEU A 34 31.46 6.73 -21.11
N VAL A 35 30.59 7.32 -21.94
CA VAL A 35 29.21 7.66 -21.55
C VAL A 35 28.28 6.44 -21.58
N ASN A 36 28.42 5.54 -22.55
CA ASN A 36 27.52 4.39 -22.70
C ASN A 36 27.52 3.43 -21.49
N PRO A 37 28.68 3.06 -20.91
CA PRO A 37 28.72 2.26 -19.69
C PRO A 37 28.03 2.94 -18.50
N LEU A 38 28.17 4.27 -18.38
CA LEU A 38 27.52 5.03 -17.31
C LEU A 38 26.00 5.06 -17.46
N ILE A 39 25.48 5.24 -18.68
CA ILE A 39 24.04 5.15 -18.96
C ILE A 39 23.52 3.74 -18.67
N SER A 40 24.26 2.71 -19.07
CA SER A 40 23.91 1.30 -18.80
C SER A 40 23.83 1.04 -17.29
N LEU A 41 24.83 1.49 -16.54
CA LEU A 41 24.88 1.35 -15.08
C LEU A 41 23.72 2.09 -14.41
N LEU A 42 23.45 3.34 -14.83
CA LEU A 42 22.34 4.13 -14.29
C LEU A 42 20.99 3.45 -14.56
N THR A 43 20.81 2.90 -15.76
CA THR A 43 19.60 2.17 -16.17
C THR A 43 19.40 0.90 -15.33
N GLN A 44 20.47 0.14 -15.07
CA GLN A 44 20.44 -1.03 -14.21
C GLN A 44 20.10 -0.67 -12.76
N VAL A 45 20.69 0.40 -12.22
CA VAL A 45 20.42 0.88 -10.86
C VAL A 45 18.95 1.28 -10.71
N ILE A 46 18.42 2.08 -11.65
CA ILE A 46 17.01 2.50 -11.64
C ILE A 46 16.08 1.27 -11.74
N SER A 47 16.38 0.33 -12.64
CA SER A 47 15.57 -0.89 -12.79
C SER A 47 15.58 -1.75 -11.51
N SER A 48 16.74 -1.88 -10.86
CA SER A 48 16.87 -2.60 -9.58
C SER A 48 16.06 -1.93 -8.46
N ILE A 49 16.11 -0.59 -8.37
CA ILE A 49 15.32 0.19 -7.40
C ILE A 49 13.81 0.00 -7.64
N LEU A 50 13.37 0.04 -8.89
CA LEU A 50 11.96 -0.17 -9.26
C LEU A 50 11.50 -1.60 -8.97
N ASN A 51 12.30 -2.61 -9.31
CA ASN A 51 11.98 -4.01 -9.05
C ASN A 51 11.92 -4.30 -7.54
N LYS A 52 12.87 -3.77 -6.75
CA LYS A 52 12.87 -3.92 -5.29
C LYS A 52 11.65 -3.25 -4.63
N LYS A 53 11.11 -2.19 -5.23
CA LYS A 53 9.84 -1.58 -4.80
C LYS A 53 8.65 -2.51 -5.06
N ASN A 54 8.71 -3.33 -6.12
CA ASN A 54 7.66 -4.27 -6.50
C ASN A 54 7.74 -5.61 -5.75
N GLU A 55 8.92 -6.03 -5.24
CA GLU A 55 9.09 -7.33 -4.56
C GLU A 55 8.66 -7.34 -3.08
N ASN A 56 8.38 -6.20 -2.46
CA ASN A 56 8.12 -6.14 -1.01
C ASN A 56 6.67 -6.43 -0.56
N ASN A 57 5.81 -7.07 -1.38
CA ASN A 57 4.51 -7.61 -0.90
C ASN A 57 3.89 -8.57 -1.92
N SER A 58 4.07 -9.88 -1.73
CA SER A 58 3.43 -10.91 -2.55
C SER A 58 1.97 -11.17 -2.10
N TYR A 59 1.14 -10.12 -2.06
CA TYR A 59 -0.31 -10.27 -2.07
C TYR A 59 -0.78 -10.13 -3.51
N THR A 60 -1.27 -11.20 -4.11
CA THR A 60 -1.81 -11.11 -5.48
C THR A 60 -3.13 -10.33 -5.46
N ASN A 61 -3.61 -9.90 -6.63
CA ASN A 61 -4.96 -9.32 -6.78
C ASN A 61 -6.09 -10.32 -6.42
N GLN A 62 -5.77 -11.58 -6.15
CA GLN A 62 -6.72 -12.62 -5.77
C GLN A 62 -6.77 -12.87 -4.26
N SER A 63 -5.83 -12.33 -3.48
CA SER A 63 -5.84 -12.44 -2.02
C SER A 63 -6.80 -11.41 -1.40
N LEU A 64 -7.47 -11.77 -0.31
CA LEU A 64 -8.21 -10.80 0.50
C LEU A 64 -7.23 -10.09 1.44
N SER A 65 -7.19 -8.75 1.39
CA SER A 65 -6.36 -7.94 2.29
C SER A 65 -7.20 -7.27 3.37
N ILE A 66 -6.87 -7.51 4.64
CA ILE A 66 -7.58 -6.97 5.80
C ILE A 66 -6.59 -6.24 6.71
N ILE A 67 -6.96 -5.05 7.18
CA ILE A 67 -6.20 -4.31 8.21
C ILE A 67 -7.07 -4.08 9.45
N LEU A 68 -6.46 -4.09 10.63
CA LEU A 68 -7.06 -3.65 11.88
C LEU A 68 -6.39 -2.35 12.32
N PHE A 69 -7.18 -1.32 12.64
CA PHE A 69 -6.67 -0.04 13.09
C PHE A 69 -7.54 0.54 14.21
N ASN A 70 -6.93 0.76 15.38
CA ASN A 70 -7.54 1.59 16.42
C ASN A 70 -7.34 3.06 16.04
N ALA A 71 -8.43 3.75 15.73
CA ALA A 71 -8.38 5.10 15.19
C ALA A 71 -8.38 6.20 16.27
N ASN A 72 -8.84 5.92 17.49
CA ASN A 72 -9.03 6.91 18.55
C ASN A 72 -9.66 8.24 18.03
N GLY A 73 -10.72 8.12 17.24
CA GLY A 73 -11.36 9.21 16.51
C GLY A 73 -11.08 9.20 15.01
N LEU A 74 -11.84 8.40 14.26
CA LEU A 74 -11.61 8.17 12.82
C LEU A 74 -11.72 9.44 11.96
N LYS A 75 -12.54 10.43 12.34
CA LYS A 75 -12.68 11.68 11.55
C LYS A 75 -11.37 12.44 11.38
N ASN A 76 -10.48 12.33 12.35
CA ASN A 76 -9.20 13.06 12.35
C ASN A 76 -8.14 12.37 11.48
N HIS A 77 -8.41 11.13 11.03
CA HIS A 77 -7.42 10.27 10.35
C HIS A 77 -7.91 9.77 8.98
N VAL A 78 -8.93 10.41 8.40
CA VAL A 78 -9.56 9.93 7.15
C VAL A 78 -8.57 9.93 5.99
N ASN A 79 -7.71 10.95 5.89
CA ASN A 79 -6.75 11.06 4.79
C ASN A 79 -5.68 9.97 4.87
N GLU A 80 -5.15 9.73 6.07
CA GLU A 80 -4.15 8.70 6.34
C GLU A 80 -4.71 7.30 6.09
N VAL A 81 -5.93 7.04 6.59
CA VAL A 81 -6.64 5.78 6.34
C VAL A 81 -6.87 5.61 4.84
N GLN A 82 -7.32 6.65 4.13
CA GLN A 82 -7.52 6.60 2.68
C GLN A 82 -6.22 6.26 1.93
N THR A 83 -5.10 6.91 2.27
CA THR A 83 -3.80 6.62 1.66
C THR A 83 -3.41 5.16 1.88
N VAL A 84 -3.55 4.63 3.10
CA VAL A 84 -3.24 3.22 3.40
C VAL A 84 -4.15 2.27 2.61
N LEU A 85 -5.45 2.56 2.55
CA LEU A 85 -6.43 1.76 1.81
C LEU A 85 -6.05 1.63 0.32
N TYR A 86 -5.60 2.73 -0.30
CA TYR A 86 -5.20 2.74 -1.71
C TYR A 86 -3.82 2.10 -1.92
N ASP A 87 -2.81 2.56 -1.20
CA ASP A 87 -1.41 2.15 -1.41
C ASP A 87 -1.19 0.67 -1.09
N LYS A 88 -1.95 0.12 -0.13
CA LYS A 88 -1.83 -1.28 0.30
C LYS A 88 -2.91 -2.19 -0.30
N ARG A 89 -3.76 -1.67 -1.21
CA ARG A 89 -4.87 -2.42 -1.82
C ARG A 89 -5.72 -3.15 -0.77
N ILE A 90 -6.09 -2.46 0.31
CA ILE A 90 -6.88 -3.06 1.38
C ILE A 90 -8.29 -3.34 0.86
N ASP A 91 -8.84 -4.52 1.14
CA ASP A 91 -10.19 -4.85 0.74
C ASP A 91 -11.19 -4.57 1.88
N ILE A 92 -10.77 -4.78 3.13
CA ILE A 92 -11.57 -4.50 4.32
C ILE A 92 -10.67 -3.89 5.41
N ALA A 93 -11.04 -2.75 5.97
CA ALA A 93 -10.45 -2.25 7.20
C ALA A 93 -11.42 -2.40 8.38
N LEU A 94 -10.92 -3.01 9.46
CA LEU A 94 -11.57 -3.12 10.76
C LEU A 94 -11.10 -1.92 11.58
N ILE A 95 -12.01 -1.00 11.89
CA ILE A 95 -11.68 0.20 12.65
C ILE A 95 -12.31 0.12 14.04
N THR A 96 -11.50 0.33 15.09
CA THR A 96 -11.96 0.48 16.47
C THR A 96 -11.81 1.93 16.94
N GLU A 97 -12.53 2.29 18.01
CA GLU A 97 -12.55 3.65 18.58
C GLU A 97 -12.84 4.73 17.53
N THR A 98 -13.88 4.52 16.73
CA THR A 98 -14.27 5.47 15.67
C THR A 98 -14.70 6.84 16.21
N HIS A 99 -15.24 6.88 17.43
CA HIS A 99 -15.90 8.03 18.07
C HIS A 99 -17.05 8.60 17.22
N PHE A 100 -17.68 7.74 16.43
CA PHE A 100 -18.84 8.12 15.63
C PHE A 100 -20.12 8.17 16.46
N THR A 101 -20.89 9.23 16.22
CA THR A 101 -22.28 9.35 16.63
C THR A 101 -23.23 8.95 15.49
N LYS A 102 -24.54 8.94 15.75
CA LYS A 102 -25.56 8.71 14.70
C LYS A 102 -25.37 9.62 13.47
N HIS A 103 -24.97 10.86 13.72
CA HIS A 103 -24.77 11.91 12.71
C HIS A 103 -23.37 11.94 12.10
N SER A 104 -22.46 11.12 12.62
CA SER A 104 -21.09 11.07 12.10
C SER A 104 -21.05 10.26 10.80
N TYR A 105 -20.38 10.80 9.78
CA TYR A 105 -20.19 10.15 8.50
C TYR A 105 -18.83 10.55 7.93
N ILE A 106 -18.22 9.63 7.18
CA ILE A 106 -17.05 9.88 6.34
C ILE A 106 -17.32 9.24 4.98
N SER A 107 -16.67 9.77 3.94
CA SER A 107 -16.71 9.20 2.61
C SER A 107 -15.29 8.97 2.12
N ILE A 108 -15.02 7.76 1.65
CA ILE A 108 -13.76 7.40 1.00
C ILE A 108 -14.15 6.83 -0.37
N PRO A 109 -13.80 7.48 -1.49
CA PRO A 109 -14.15 7.00 -2.82
C PRO A 109 -13.69 5.55 -3.06
N GLY A 110 -14.59 4.72 -3.59
CA GLY A 110 -14.33 3.30 -3.82
C GLY A 110 -14.47 2.40 -2.57
N TYR A 111 -14.92 2.95 -1.45
CA TYR A 111 -15.21 2.20 -0.23
C TYR A 111 -16.60 2.51 0.34
N SER A 112 -17.23 1.50 0.90
CA SER A 112 -18.47 1.56 1.67
C SER A 112 -18.15 1.54 3.17
N LEU A 113 -18.95 2.26 3.96
CA LEU A 113 -18.80 2.34 5.41
C LEU A 113 -19.98 1.67 6.11
N LEU A 114 -19.71 0.68 6.96
CA LEU A 114 -20.64 0.19 7.97
C LEU A 114 -20.11 0.56 9.35
N LYS A 115 -20.99 0.82 10.31
CA LYS A 115 -20.59 1.22 11.65
C LYS A 115 -21.53 0.67 12.72
N SER A 116 -20.98 0.45 13.90
CA SER A 116 -21.70 0.24 15.14
C SER A 116 -21.18 1.25 16.15
N ASN A 117 -22.00 2.25 16.45
CA ASN A 117 -21.64 3.31 17.40
C ASN A 117 -21.79 2.82 18.83
N HIS A 118 -21.31 3.59 19.80
CA HIS A 118 -21.62 3.34 21.20
C HIS A 118 -23.15 3.33 21.44
N PRO A 119 -23.69 2.45 22.32
CA PRO A 119 -25.13 2.34 22.57
C PRO A 119 -25.82 3.65 22.96
N ASP A 120 -25.14 4.53 23.69
CA ASP A 120 -25.67 5.86 24.08
C ASP A 120 -25.53 6.94 22.99
N SER A 121 -24.99 6.59 21.82
CA SER A 121 -24.76 7.48 20.67
C SER A 121 -23.82 8.67 20.92
N THR A 122 -23.04 8.67 22.00
CA THR A 122 -22.02 9.70 22.26
C THR A 122 -20.70 9.37 21.54
N ALA A 123 -19.81 10.37 21.45
CA ALA A 123 -18.58 10.29 20.64
C ALA A 123 -17.42 9.59 21.38
N HIS A 124 -17.64 8.33 21.79
CA HIS A 124 -16.59 7.47 22.33
C HIS A 124 -16.78 6.03 21.87
N GLY A 125 -15.72 5.23 21.91
CA GLY A 125 -15.74 3.86 21.38
C GLY A 125 -16.22 3.79 19.92
N GLY A 126 -17.01 2.77 19.62
CA GLY A 126 -17.60 2.48 18.32
C GLY A 126 -16.63 1.77 17.39
N VAL A 127 -17.18 0.98 16.47
CA VAL A 127 -16.44 0.26 15.43
C VAL A 127 -16.97 0.58 14.04
N ALA A 128 -16.12 0.41 13.04
CA ALA A 128 -16.53 0.49 11.64
C ALA A 128 -15.84 -0.56 10.78
N LEU A 129 -16.52 -0.92 9.70
CA LEU A 129 -15.95 -1.63 8.57
C LEU A 129 -15.88 -0.67 7.39
N ILE A 130 -14.69 -0.47 6.84
CA ILE A 130 -14.48 0.24 5.57
C ILE A 130 -14.20 -0.83 4.52
N ILE A 131 -15.11 -1.00 3.55
CA ILE A 131 -15.16 -2.17 2.66
C ILE A 131 -15.05 -1.70 1.22
N LYS A 132 -14.13 -2.27 0.45
CA LYS A 132 -13.95 -1.91 -0.96
C LYS A 132 -15.22 -2.19 -1.75
N SER A 133 -15.69 -1.21 -2.54
CA SER A 133 -17.05 -1.24 -3.11
C SER A 133 -17.30 -2.37 -4.12
N ASN A 134 -16.26 -2.97 -4.71
CA ASN A 134 -16.40 -4.10 -5.62
C ASN A 134 -16.45 -5.46 -4.89
N LEU A 135 -16.21 -5.50 -3.58
CA LEU A 135 -16.35 -6.70 -2.77
C LEU A 135 -17.83 -6.95 -2.50
N LYS A 136 -18.33 -8.14 -2.88
CA LYS A 136 -19.71 -8.54 -2.57
C LYS A 136 -19.81 -8.98 -1.11
N PHE A 137 -20.73 -8.39 -0.36
CA PHE A 137 -20.97 -8.72 1.04
C PHE A 137 -22.45 -8.57 1.42
N HIS A 138 -22.81 -9.16 2.55
CA HIS A 138 -24.08 -8.91 3.24
C HIS A 138 -23.79 -8.37 4.63
N SER A 139 -24.40 -7.23 5.01
CA SER A 139 -24.30 -6.73 6.38
C SER A 139 -25.03 -7.66 7.33
N LEU A 140 -24.43 -7.91 8.49
CA LEU A 140 -25.11 -8.55 9.61
C LEU A 140 -25.65 -7.49 10.57
N THR A 141 -26.56 -7.90 11.45
CA THR A 141 -27.04 -7.05 12.54
C THR A 141 -25.89 -6.72 13.48
N ASN A 142 -25.74 -5.45 13.83
CA ASN A 142 -24.73 -5.02 14.78
C ASN A 142 -24.97 -5.63 16.17
N PHE A 143 -23.89 -6.04 16.84
CA PHE A 143 -23.93 -6.37 18.25
C PHE A 143 -23.49 -5.13 19.03
N CYS A 144 -24.44 -4.45 19.68
CA CYS A 144 -24.21 -3.14 20.28
C CYS A 144 -24.61 -3.15 21.76
N HIS A 145 -23.66 -3.49 22.60
CA HIS A 145 -23.81 -3.47 24.06
C HIS A 145 -22.68 -2.62 24.67
N ASN A 146 -22.85 -2.19 25.92
CA ASN A 146 -21.82 -1.40 26.60
C ASN A 146 -20.48 -2.14 26.70
N TYR A 147 -20.52 -3.47 26.83
CA TYR A 147 -19.32 -4.32 26.99
C TYR A 147 -18.71 -4.82 25.66
N ILE A 148 -19.49 -4.94 24.59
CA ILE A 148 -19.01 -5.32 23.25
C ILE A 148 -19.75 -4.49 22.21
N GLN A 149 -18.97 -3.83 21.34
CA GLN A 149 -19.45 -3.14 20.16
C GLN A 149 -18.87 -3.81 18.94
N ALA A 150 -19.72 -4.36 18.08
CA ALA A 150 -19.30 -5.08 16.89
C ALA A 150 -20.10 -4.70 15.65
N CYS A 151 -19.42 -4.71 14.51
CA CYS A 151 -20.00 -4.58 13.18
C CYS A 151 -19.44 -5.70 12.31
N ALA A 152 -20.30 -6.39 11.58
CA ALA A 152 -19.93 -7.60 10.86
C ALA A 152 -20.56 -7.68 9.47
N ILE A 153 -19.82 -8.31 8.55
CA ILE A 153 -20.29 -8.67 7.22
C ILE A 153 -20.09 -10.15 6.96
N LYS A 154 -20.92 -10.69 6.08
CA LYS A 154 -20.73 -12.01 5.48
C LYS A 154 -20.26 -11.87 4.04
N ILE A 155 -19.16 -12.52 3.72
CA ILE A 155 -18.61 -12.63 2.36
C ILE A 155 -18.57 -14.10 1.92
N SER A 156 -18.30 -14.33 0.63
CA SER A 156 -18.03 -15.67 0.09
C SER A 156 -16.63 -15.71 -0.50
N LEU A 157 -15.79 -16.62 -0.01
CA LEU A 157 -14.45 -16.89 -0.51
C LEU A 157 -14.44 -18.30 -1.08
N ASN A 158 -14.22 -18.45 -2.39
CA ASN A 158 -14.25 -19.75 -3.08
C ASN A 158 -15.52 -20.57 -2.75
N ASN A 159 -16.68 -19.90 -2.80
CA ASN A 159 -18.00 -20.46 -2.46
C ASN A 159 -18.20 -20.85 -0.98
N ILE A 160 -17.24 -20.56 -0.11
CA ILE A 160 -17.33 -20.79 1.33
C ILE A 160 -17.74 -19.47 2.00
N PRO A 161 -18.85 -19.44 2.77
CA PRO A 161 -19.23 -18.25 3.51
C PRO A 161 -18.27 -18.00 4.68
N PHE A 162 -17.86 -16.74 4.85
CA PHE A 162 -17.06 -16.26 5.98
C PHE A 162 -17.69 -15.00 6.58
N VAL A 163 -17.65 -14.88 7.91
CA VAL A 163 -17.97 -13.64 8.61
C VAL A 163 -16.69 -12.87 8.91
N ILE A 164 -16.69 -11.57 8.65
CA ILE A 164 -15.60 -10.67 9.02
C ILE A 164 -16.19 -9.59 9.92
N ALA A 165 -15.63 -9.40 11.10
CA ALA A 165 -16.13 -8.44 12.07
C ALA A 165 -15.03 -7.60 12.71
N ALA A 166 -15.36 -6.32 12.93
CA ALA A 166 -14.63 -5.42 13.81
C ALA A 166 -15.27 -5.49 15.21
N VAL A 167 -14.45 -5.57 16.27
CA VAL A 167 -14.91 -5.63 17.66
C VAL A 167 -14.16 -4.61 18.52
N TYR A 168 -14.88 -3.96 19.42
CA TYR A 168 -14.32 -3.15 20.49
C TYR A 168 -14.98 -3.50 21.81
N CYS A 169 -14.16 -3.86 22.80
CA CYS A 169 -14.60 -4.06 24.18
C CYS A 169 -14.03 -2.91 25.02
N PRO A 170 -14.85 -1.98 25.54
CA PRO A 170 -14.34 -0.86 26.31
C PRO A 170 -13.66 -1.32 27.61
N PRO A 171 -12.55 -0.69 28.04
CA PRO A 171 -11.76 -1.14 29.19
C PRO A 171 -12.49 -1.02 30.53
N ARG A 172 -13.59 -0.26 30.59
CA ARG A 172 -14.40 -0.05 31.81
C ARG A 172 -15.28 -1.24 32.18
N HIS A 173 -15.47 -2.19 31.26
CA HIS A 173 -16.36 -3.33 31.47
C HIS A 173 -15.57 -4.62 31.60
N TYR A 174 -15.91 -5.42 32.60
CA TYR A 174 -15.36 -6.76 32.74
C TYR A 174 -16.04 -7.68 31.74
N LEU A 175 -15.27 -8.20 30.79
CA LEU A 175 -15.76 -9.10 29.76
C LEU A 175 -15.88 -10.52 30.32
N THR A 176 -17.10 -11.06 30.39
CA THR A 176 -17.34 -12.42 30.88
C THR A 176 -17.35 -13.45 29.74
N ASN A 177 -17.15 -14.73 30.09
CA ASN A 177 -17.35 -15.83 29.14
C ASN A 177 -18.77 -15.88 28.59
N ASN A 178 -19.78 -15.49 29.38
CA ASN A 178 -21.16 -15.44 28.93
C ASN A 178 -21.37 -14.36 27.86
N ASP A 179 -20.75 -13.19 28.03
CA ASP A 179 -20.80 -12.10 27.04
C ASP A 179 -20.18 -12.53 25.71
N LEU A 180 -19.02 -13.19 25.78
CA LEU A 180 -18.35 -13.76 24.61
C LEU A 180 -19.19 -14.85 23.95
N ASN A 181 -19.76 -15.77 24.73
CA ASN A 181 -20.63 -16.83 24.20
C ASN A 181 -21.87 -16.26 23.52
N ASN A 182 -22.49 -15.23 24.10
CA ASN A 182 -23.63 -14.54 23.50
C ASN A 182 -23.22 -13.86 22.18
N TYR A 183 -22.06 -13.20 22.15
CA TYR A 183 -21.56 -12.55 20.94
C TYR A 183 -21.21 -13.57 19.85
N PHE A 184 -20.37 -14.55 20.14
CA PHE A 184 -19.96 -15.56 19.16
C PHE A 184 -21.12 -16.47 18.74
N GLY A 185 -22.13 -16.66 19.59
CA GLY A 185 -23.39 -17.32 19.21
C GLY A 185 -24.16 -16.61 18.10
N THR A 186 -23.89 -15.32 17.83
CA THR A 186 -24.46 -14.59 16.69
C THR A 186 -23.71 -14.79 15.37
N ILE A 187 -22.55 -15.47 15.39
CA ILE A 187 -21.63 -15.60 14.26
C ILE A 187 -21.60 -17.05 13.77
N SER A 188 -21.50 -17.25 12.45
CA SER A 188 -21.35 -18.60 11.87
C SER A 188 -19.93 -19.16 12.06
N ASN A 189 -19.76 -20.48 12.00
CA ASN A 189 -18.49 -21.18 12.30
C ASN A 189 -17.23 -20.68 11.55
N ASN A 190 -17.37 -20.15 10.33
CA ASN A 190 -16.23 -19.60 9.58
C ASN A 190 -16.17 -18.09 9.79
N PHE A 191 -15.20 -17.61 10.57
CA PHE A 191 -15.09 -16.19 10.86
C PHE A 191 -13.66 -15.68 11.03
N ILE A 192 -13.51 -14.38 10.82
CA ILE A 192 -12.37 -13.56 11.25
C ILE A 192 -12.94 -12.41 12.07
N VAL A 193 -12.62 -12.38 13.36
CA VAL A 193 -13.05 -11.31 14.26
C VAL A 193 -11.81 -10.61 14.79
N GLY A 194 -11.57 -9.39 14.31
CA GLY A 194 -10.43 -8.57 14.69
C GLY A 194 -10.88 -7.33 15.43
N GLY A 195 -10.13 -6.91 16.44
CA GLY A 195 -10.59 -5.84 17.30
C GLY A 195 -9.66 -5.52 18.46
N ASP A 196 -10.09 -4.56 19.26
CA ASP A 196 -9.47 -4.20 20.52
C ASP A 196 -10.36 -4.66 21.67
N TYR A 197 -9.93 -5.74 22.30
CA TYR A 197 -10.66 -6.39 23.39
C TYR A 197 -10.35 -5.78 24.77
N ASN A 198 -9.38 -4.86 24.86
CA ASN A 198 -8.87 -4.33 26.14
C ASN A 198 -8.58 -5.41 27.21
N ALA A 199 -8.21 -6.63 26.76
CA ALA A 199 -7.94 -7.77 27.61
C ALA A 199 -6.43 -8.03 27.67
N LYS A 200 -5.95 -8.48 28.83
CA LYS A 200 -4.55 -8.87 29.03
C LYS A 200 -4.45 -10.38 29.05
N HIS A 201 -3.49 -10.93 28.32
CA HIS A 201 -3.11 -12.34 28.45
C HIS A 201 -2.36 -12.54 29.77
N GLN A 202 -2.54 -13.70 30.41
CA GLN A 202 -1.72 -14.08 31.55
C GLN A 202 -0.30 -14.36 31.03
N SER A 203 0.65 -13.49 31.37
CA SER A 203 2.08 -13.64 31.03
C SER A 203 2.69 -14.85 31.72
#